data_AF-A0A7C9EQ15-F1
#
_entry.id   AF-A0A7C9EQ15-F1
#
_cell.length_a   1.000
_cell.length_b   1.000
_cell.length_c   1.000
_cell.angle_alpha   90.00
_cell.angle_beta   90.00
_cell.angle_gamma   90.00
#
_symmetry.space_group_name_H-M   'P 1'
#
loop_
_entity.id
_entity.type
_entity.pdbx_description
1 polymer ?
#
loop_
_entity_poly.entity_id
_entity_poly.type
_entity_poly.pdbx_seq_one_letter_code
_entity_poly.pdbx_strand_id
1 'polypeptide(L)'
;EADRLEVWAHPTNSKDYTPRPKISSDKWIEYARTAFAVDPRIALSLASRFPTNSSLKTEMTQLVQSHILELRSIPEALTYFVTPKAVDENSVLLQQLPHWAACSITKALEFLTPAYKGHPRVMAYVLRVLESYPPERVTFFM
;
A
#
# COMPACT_ATOMS: atom_id res chain seq x y z
N GLU A 1 -11.55 5.12 14.98
CA GLU A 1 -11.34 4.05 15.95
C GLU A 1 -12.54 3.76 16.82
N ALA A 2 -13.19 4.72 17.49
CA ALA A 2 -14.36 4.46 18.33
C ALA A 2 -15.44 3.56 17.70
N ASP A 3 -15.95 3.93 16.52
CA ASP A 3 -16.94 3.13 15.75
C ASP A 3 -16.43 1.70 15.43
N ARG A 4 -15.14 1.55 15.09
CA ARG A 4 -14.56 0.22 14.80
C ARG A 4 -14.48 -0.63 16.06
N LEU A 5 -14.13 -0.04 17.20
CA LEU A 5 -14.08 -0.72 18.49
C LEU A 5 -15.48 -1.10 18.97
N GLU A 6 -16.48 -0.28 18.68
CA GLU A 6 -17.88 -0.53 19.00
C GLU A 6 -18.43 -1.72 18.19
N VAL A 7 -18.14 -1.78 16.88
CA VAL A 7 -18.45 -2.94 16.04
C VAL A 7 -17.75 -4.21 16.55
N TRP A 8 -16.51 -4.10 17.01
CA TRP A 8 -15.78 -5.24 17.58
C TRP A 8 -16.35 -5.70 18.92
N ALA A 9 -16.80 -4.77 19.76
CA ALA A 9 -17.42 -5.09 21.05
C ALA A 9 -18.81 -5.72 20.87
N HIS A 10 -19.54 -5.33 19.82
CA HIS A 10 -20.89 -5.80 19.56
C HIS A 10 -21.08 -6.27 18.10
N PRO A 11 -20.39 -7.34 17.66
CA PRO A 11 -20.34 -7.74 16.24
C PRO A 11 -21.69 -8.17 15.68
N THR A 12 -22.64 -8.56 16.53
CA THR A 12 -24.00 -8.97 16.15
C THR A 12 -25.03 -7.85 16.28
N ASN A 13 -24.67 -6.71 16.91
CA ASN A 13 -25.60 -5.61 17.11
C ASN A 13 -25.56 -4.66 15.90
N SER A 14 -26.52 -4.84 14.99
CA SER A 14 -26.68 -4.00 13.80
C SER A 14 -27.55 -2.75 14.04
N LYS A 15 -28.07 -2.55 15.25
CA LYS A 15 -29.14 -1.57 15.52
C LYS A 15 -28.64 -0.16 15.84
N ASP A 16 -27.38 0.01 16.23
CA ASP A 16 -26.82 1.28 16.70
C ASP A 16 -25.85 1.92 15.68
N TYR A 17 -26.20 1.91 14.38
CA TYR A 17 -25.37 2.58 13.37
C TYR A 17 -25.54 4.11 13.46
N THR A 18 -24.58 4.79 14.09
CA THR A 18 -24.52 6.25 14.05
C THR A 18 -24.08 6.70 12.64
N PRO A 19 -24.88 7.53 11.92
CA PRO A 19 -24.54 7.95 10.57
C PRO A 19 -23.25 8.77 10.56
N ARG A 20 -22.26 8.29 9.81
CA ARG A 20 -21.00 9.00 9.59
C ARG A 20 -21.24 10.29 8.80
N PRO A 21 -20.67 11.45 9.20
CA PRO A 21 -20.67 12.63 8.36
C PRO A 21 -19.92 12.32 7.06
N LYS A 22 -20.54 12.62 5.91
CA LYS A 22 -19.93 12.43 4.60
C LYS A 22 -18.77 13.43 4.45
N ILE A 23 -17.55 12.90 4.36
CA ILE A 23 -16.35 13.69 4.08
C ILE A 23 -16.26 13.86 2.56
N SER A 24 -16.11 15.11 2.09
CA SER A 24 -15.95 15.42 0.67
C SER A 24 -14.59 14.94 0.13
N SER A 25 -14.49 14.76 -1.19
CA SER A 25 -13.25 14.40 -1.87
C SER A 25 -12.09 15.34 -1.52
N ASP A 26 -12.34 16.65 -1.54
CA ASP A 26 -11.29 17.66 -1.29
C ASP A 26 -10.73 17.57 0.13
N LYS A 27 -11.59 17.30 1.12
CA LYS A 27 -11.14 17.10 2.50
C LYS A 27 -10.28 15.84 2.64
N TRP A 28 -10.59 14.77 1.90
CA TRP A 28 -9.73 13.57 1.90
C TRP A 28 -8.33 13.86 1.36
N ILE A 29 -8.24 14.67 0.31
CA ILE A 29 -6.98 15.10 -0.28
C ILE A 29 -6.19 15.95 0.72
N GLU A 30 -6.84 16.92 1.37
CA GLU A 30 -6.22 17.77 2.40
C GLU A 30 -5.69 16.94 3.59
N TYR A 31 -6.48 15.98 4.07
CA TYR A 31 -6.06 15.08 5.15
C TYR A 31 -4.86 14.21 4.74
N ALA A 32 -4.84 13.71 3.50
CA ALA A 32 -3.72 12.93 2.99
C ALA A 32 -2.42 13.75 2.97
N ARG A 33 -2.47 14.97 2.44
CA ARG A 33 -1.32 15.89 2.37
C ARG A 33 -0.83 16.27 3.76
N THR A 34 -1.75 16.62 4.65
CA THR A 34 -1.41 16.99 6.03
C THR A 34 -0.77 15.82 6.77
N ALA A 35 -1.35 14.62 6.66
CA ALA A 35 -0.76 13.42 7.27
C ALA A 35 0.62 13.11 6.70
N PHE A 36 0.80 13.25 5.38
CA PHE A 36 2.06 12.96 4.71
C PHE A 36 3.16 13.94 5.11
N ALA A 37 2.83 15.23 5.27
CA ALA A 37 3.76 16.25 5.74
C ALA A 37 4.22 16.03 7.19
N VAL A 38 3.41 15.36 8.02
CA VAL A 38 3.79 14.98 9.38
C VAL A 38 4.64 13.70 9.38
N ASP A 39 4.13 12.61 8.80
CA ASP A 39 4.84 11.35 8.60
C ASP A 39 4.14 10.54 7.48
N PRO A 40 4.86 10.14 6.41
CA PRO A 40 4.30 9.32 5.33
C PRO A 40 3.61 8.03 5.80
N ARG A 41 4.05 7.42 6.90
CA ARG A 41 3.46 6.21 7.47
C ARG A 41 2.03 6.44 7.96
N ILE A 42 1.75 7.63 8.48
CA ILE A 42 0.39 8.01 8.91
C ILE A 42 -0.51 8.14 7.69
N ALA A 43 -0.04 8.78 6.62
CA ALA A 43 -0.80 8.91 5.38
C ALA A 43 -1.09 7.55 4.71
N LEU A 44 -0.10 6.65 4.70
CA LEU A 44 -0.28 5.27 4.23
C LEU A 44 -1.30 4.50 5.07
N SER A 45 -1.27 4.67 6.40
CA SER A 45 -2.25 4.09 7.32
C SER A 45 -3.66 4.66 7.14
N LEU A 46 -3.77 5.94 6.79
CA LEU A 46 -5.04 6.56 6.44
C LEU A 46 -5.64 5.91 5.19
N ALA A 47 -4.81 5.71 4.16
CA ALA A 47 -5.23 5.09 2.92
C ALA A 47 -5.61 3.61 3.06
N SER A 48 -4.88 2.85 3.89
CA SER A 48 -5.22 1.45 4.18
C SER A 48 -6.55 1.32 4.93
N ARG A 49 -6.90 2.31 5.75
CA ARG A 49 -8.17 2.35 6.49
C ARG A 49 -9.37 2.65 5.59
N PHE A 50 -9.19 3.41 4.52
CA PHE A 50 -10.27 3.82 3.60
C PHE A 50 -9.97 3.41 2.14
N PRO A 51 -9.85 2.11 1.85
CA PRO A 51 -9.39 1.63 0.54
C PRO A 51 -10.39 1.89 -0.59
N THR A 52 -11.67 2.12 -0.27
CA THR A 52 -12.74 2.41 -1.24
C THR A 52 -12.73 3.85 -1.73
N ASN A 53 -11.92 4.74 -1.12
CA ASN A 53 -11.86 6.14 -1.49
C ASN A 53 -10.86 6.38 -2.64
N SER A 54 -11.37 6.63 -3.84
CA SER A 54 -10.58 6.83 -5.05
C SER A 54 -9.74 8.11 -5.02
N SER A 55 -10.29 9.20 -4.48
CA SER A 55 -9.59 10.50 -4.38
C SER A 55 -8.38 10.40 -3.48
N LEU A 56 -8.54 9.76 -2.31
CA LEU A 56 -7.44 9.48 -1.38
C LEU A 56 -6.36 8.61 -2.03
N LYS A 57 -6.76 7.53 -2.73
CA LYS A 57 -5.82 6.64 -3.43
C LYS A 57 -5.02 7.39 -4.51
N THR A 58 -5.68 8.28 -5.25
CA THR A 58 -5.06 9.06 -6.32
C THR A 58 -4.03 10.03 -5.76
N GLU A 59 -4.41 10.80 -4.73
CA GLU A 59 -3.50 11.73 -4.06
C GLU A 59 -2.30 11.01 -3.45
N MET A 60 -2.52 9.89 -2.75
CA MET A 60 -1.43 9.07 -2.19
C MET A 60 -0.49 8.54 -3.27
N THR A 61 -1.03 8.17 -4.44
CA THR A 61 -0.20 7.74 -5.58
C THR A 61 0.72 8.87 -6.02
N GLN A 62 0.21 10.11 -6.14
CA GLN A 62 1.01 11.27 -6.53
C GLN A 62 2.07 11.63 -5.48
N LEU A 63 1.70 11.63 -4.19
CA LEU A 63 2.63 11.90 -3.09
C LEU A 63 3.76 10.86 -3.01
N VAL A 64 3.45 9.57 -3.15
CA VAL A 64 4.45 8.50 -3.12
C VAL A 64 5.40 8.59 -4.31
N GLN A 65 4.87 8.83 -5.51
CA GLN A 65 5.71 8.90 -6.71
C GLN A 65 6.62 10.14 -6.73
N SER A 66 6.17 11.27 -6.16
CA SER A 66 6.99 12.48 -6.05
C SER A 66 8.11 12.38 -5.00
N HIS A 67 7.89 11.64 -3.91
CA HIS A 67 8.85 11.50 -2.80
C HIS A 67 9.49 10.11 -2.73
N ILE A 68 9.57 9.40 -3.88
CA ILE A 68 9.92 7.98 -3.94
C ILE A 68 11.27 7.65 -3.27
N LEU A 69 12.23 8.56 -3.31
CA LEU A 69 13.57 8.34 -2.75
C LEU A 69 13.57 8.34 -1.21
N GLU A 70 12.69 9.13 -0.60
CA GLU A 70 12.55 9.27 0.86
C GLU A 70 11.78 8.08 1.46
N LEU A 71 10.90 7.47 0.65
CA LEU A 71 10.00 6.40 1.09
C LEU A 71 10.59 4.99 0.95
N ARG A 72 11.84 4.84 0.49
CA ARG A 72 12.45 3.52 0.24
C ARG A 72 12.46 2.59 1.45
N SER A 73 12.49 3.15 2.67
CA SER A 73 12.46 2.38 3.92
C SER A 73 11.06 1.88 4.32
N ILE A 74 10.01 2.26 3.57
CA ILE A 74 8.61 2.00 3.88
C ILE A 74 8.02 1.04 2.84
N PRO A 75 7.95 -0.27 3.11
CA PRO A 75 7.48 -1.26 2.15
C PRO A 75 6.02 -1.08 1.75
N GLU A 76 5.18 -0.49 2.60
CA GLU A 76 3.74 -0.27 2.35
C GLU A 76 3.48 0.65 1.17
N ALA A 77 4.38 1.61 0.91
CA ALA A 77 4.30 2.55 -0.20
C ALA A 77 4.50 1.88 -1.58
N LEU A 78 5.00 0.65 -1.62
CA LEU A 78 5.31 -0.06 -2.86
C LEU A 78 4.09 -0.24 -3.77
N THR A 79 2.91 -0.42 -3.19
CA THR A 79 1.63 -0.58 -3.91
C THR A 79 1.24 0.62 -4.77
N TYR A 80 1.81 1.80 -4.51
CA TYR A 80 1.46 3.04 -5.20
C TYR A 80 2.32 3.31 -6.44
N PHE A 81 3.46 2.63 -6.61
CA PHE A 81 4.29 2.79 -7.81
C PHE A 81 4.55 1.47 -8.56
N VAL A 82 4.45 0.32 -7.89
CA VAL A 82 4.45 -0.99 -8.53
C VAL A 82 3.01 -1.37 -8.85
N THR A 83 2.56 -0.99 -10.05
CA THR A 83 1.23 -1.33 -10.56
C THR A 83 1.35 -2.05 -11.90
N PRO A 84 0.32 -2.85 -12.30
CA PRO A 84 0.30 -3.47 -13.62
C PRO A 84 0.51 -2.46 -14.75
N LYS A 85 -0.10 -1.27 -14.64
CA LYS A 85 0.10 -0.17 -15.58
C LYS A 85 1.56 0.30 -15.64
N ALA A 86 2.20 0.49 -14.49
CA ALA A 86 3.60 0.91 -14.44
C ALA A 86 4.55 -0.16 -15.01
N VAL A 87 4.20 -1.44 -14.90
CA VAL A 87 4.91 -2.54 -15.54
C VAL A 87 4.73 -2.53 -17.05
N ASP A 88 3.49 -2.35 -17.52
CA ASP A 88 3.16 -2.30 -18.95
C ASP A 88 3.89 -1.14 -19.66
N GLU A 89 4.02 -0.01 -18.98
CA GLU A 89 4.72 1.18 -19.47
C GLU A 89 6.24 1.14 -19.23
N ASN A 90 6.77 0.07 -18.61
CA ASN A 90 8.18 -0.04 -18.17
C ASN A 90 8.66 1.23 -17.44
N SER A 91 7.87 1.66 -16.45
CA SER A 91 8.09 2.92 -15.74
C SER A 91 9.50 3.02 -15.16
N VAL A 92 10.09 4.22 -15.27
CA VAL A 92 11.39 4.55 -14.68
C VAL A 92 11.39 4.40 -13.15
N LEU A 93 10.23 4.52 -12.51
CA LEU A 93 10.08 4.37 -11.05
C LEU A 93 10.44 2.94 -10.60
N LEU A 94 10.25 1.93 -11.46
CA LEU A 94 10.62 0.54 -11.15
C LEU A 94 12.13 0.36 -10.95
N GLN A 95 12.96 1.30 -11.41
CA GLN A 95 14.41 1.30 -11.14
C GLN A 95 14.74 1.49 -9.66
N GLN A 96 13.79 1.95 -8.84
CA GLN A 96 13.99 2.13 -7.40
C GLN A 96 13.85 0.84 -6.60
N LEU A 97 13.28 -0.22 -7.19
CA LEU A 97 13.03 -1.51 -6.51
C LEU A 97 14.25 -2.19 -5.88
N PRO A 98 15.45 -2.18 -6.48
CA PRO A 98 16.64 -2.78 -5.86
C PRO A 98 16.96 -2.15 -4.49
N HIS A 99 16.65 -0.87 -4.31
CA HIS A 99 16.95 -0.11 -3.09
C HIS A 99 15.77 -0.07 -2.11
N TRP A 100 14.63 -0.66 -2.44
CA TRP A 100 13.43 -0.62 -1.62
C TRP A 100 13.51 -1.60 -0.45
N ALA A 101 12.92 -1.27 0.70
CA ALA A 101 12.80 -2.19 1.82
C ALA A 101 12.03 -3.45 1.43
N ALA A 102 12.36 -4.59 2.03
CA ALA A 102 11.66 -5.83 1.77
C ALA A 102 10.20 -5.76 2.28
N CYS A 103 9.25 -6.15 1.44
CA CYS A 103 7.83 -6.27 1.81
C CYS A 103 7.52 -7.66 2.37
N SER A 104 6.28 -7.89 2.79
CA SER A 104 5.83 -9.22 3.24
C SER A 104 5.89 -10.25 2.12
N ILE A 105 6.10 -11.53 2.49
CA ILE A 105 6.04 -12.67 1.55
C ILE A 105 4.73 -12.66 0.77
N THR A 106 3.60 -12.45 1.44
CA THR A 106 2.27 -12.37 0.79
C THR A 106 2.21 -11.31 -0.30
N LYS A 107 2.81 -10.13 -0.07
CA LYS A 107 2.86 -9.05 -1.06
C LYS A 107 3.81 -9.38 -2.20
N ALA A 108 4.95 -10.01 -1.91
CA ALA A 108 5.88 -10.45 -2.93
C ALA A 108 5.25 -11.49 -3.88
N LEU A 109 4.49 -12.43 -3.34
CA LEU A 109 3.75 -13.43 -4.12
C LEU A 109 2.66 -12.80 -5.01
N GLU A 110 2.02 -11.71 -4.57
CA GLU A 110 1.07 -10.97 -5.41
C GLU A 110 1.72 -10.45 -6.72
N PHE A 111 3.01 -10.12 -6.69
CA PHE A 111 3.75 -9.69 -7.88
C PHE A 111 4.09 -10.84 -8.84
N LEU A 112 3.92 -12.09 -8.45
CA LEU A 112 4.06 -13.25 -9.35
C LEU A 112 2.80 -13.50 -10.18
N THR A 113 1.72 -12.74 -9.95
CA THR A 113 0.50 -12.88 -10.73
C THR A 113 0.69 -12.43 -12.19
N PRO A 114 -0.13 -12.96 -13.14
CA PRO A 114 -0.02 -12.60 -14.56
C PRO A 114 -0.10 -11.10 -14.86
N ALA A 115 -0.71 -10.32 -13.96
CA ALA A 115 -0.83 -8.86 -14.09
C ALA A 115 0.52 -8.13 -14.16
N TYR A 116 1.58 -8.71 -13.59
CA TYR A 116 2.93 -8.12 -13.59
C TYR A 116 3.87 -8.72 -14.65
N LYS A 117 3.36 -9.62 -15.52
CA LYS A 117 4.00 -10.12 -16.75
C LYS A 117 5.46 -10.59 -16.60
N GLY A 118 5.87 -11.03 -15.41
CA GLY A 118 7.26 -11.43 -15.15
C GLY A 118 8.28 -10.31 -15.33
N HIS A 119 7.91 -9.05 -15.12
CA HIS A 119 8.79 -7.91 -15.36
C HIS A 119 10.14 -8.05 -14.61
N PRO A 120 11.31 -7.97 -15.28
CA PRO A 120 12.59 -8.35 -14.68
C PRO A 120 12.92 -7.62 -13.37
N ARG A 121 12.65 -6.30 -13.29
CA ARG A 121 12.90 -5.52 -12.05
C ARG A 121 11.99 -5.94 -10.89
N VAL A 122 10.75 -6.32 -11.21
CA VAL A 122 9.78 -6.77 -10.20
C VAL A 122 10.16 -8.17 -9.74
N MET A 123 10.56 -9.06 -10.65
CA MET A 123 10.99 -10.41 -10.31
C MET A 123 12.28 -10.39 -9.46
N ALA A 124 13.26 -9.57 -9.83
CA ALA A 124 14.48 -9.41 -9.03
C ALA A 124 14.17 -8.91 -7.60
N TYR A 125 13.21 -7.99 -7.47
CA TYR A 125 12.74 -7.55 -6.16
C TYR A 125 12.09 -8.68 -5.37
N VAL A 126 11.16 -9.43 -5.99
CA VAL A 126 10.49 -10.56 -5.34
C VAL A 126 11.49 -11.60 -4.84
N LEU A 127 12.45 -12.01 -5.67
CA LEU A 127 13.48 -12.97 -5.29
C LEU A 127 14.30 -12.46 -4.10
N ARG A 128 14.76 -11.20 -4.15
CA ARG A 128 15.49 -10.58 -3.03
C ARG A 128 14.66 -10.55 -1.74
N VAL A 129 13.34 -10.29 -1.84
CA VAL A 129 12.45 -10.32 -0.68
C VAL A 129 12.39 -11.74 -0.11
N LEU A 130 12.16 -12.75 -0.94
CA LEU A 130 12.06 -14.14 -0.49
C LEU A 130 13.36 -14.63 0.14
N GLU A 131 14.52 -14.29 -0.43
CA GLU A 131 15.85 -14.59 0.11
C GLU A 131 16.10 -13.96 1.50
N SER A 132 15.42 -12.87 1.83
CA SER A 132 15.55 -12.21 3.14
C SER A 132 14.81 -12.91 4.27
N TYR A 133 13.93 -13.88 3.96
CA TYR A 133 13.17 -14.64 4.94
C TYR A 133 13.80 -16.02 5.21
N PRO A 134 13.66 -16.57 6.44
CA PRO A 134 14.06 -17.94 6.73
C PRO A 134 13.37 -18.94 5.78
N PRO A 135 14.07 -19.99 5.32
CA PRO A 135 13.52 -20.97 4.38
C PRO A 135 12.17 -21.54 4.83
N GLU A 136 11.99 -21.80 6.12
CA GLU A 136 10.77 -22.39 6.68
C GLU A 136 9.54 -21.48 6.51
N ARG A 137 9.74 -20.16 6.47
CA ARG A 137 8.65 -19.21 6.21
C ARG A 137 8.29 -19.13 4.74
N VAL A 138 9.26 -19.35 3.86
CA VAL A 138 9.03 -19.35 2.40
C VAL A 138 8.35 -20.66 2.00
N THR A 139 8.80 -21.81 2.52
CA THR A 139 8.22 -23.12 2.21
C THR A 139 6.78 -23.26 2.68
N PHE A 140 6.34 -22.53 3.70
CA PHE A 140 4.93 -22.49 4.11
C PHE A 140 3.97 -22.10 2.97
N PHE A 141 4.43 -21.36 1.97
CA PHE A 141 3.62 -20.89 0.84
C PHE A 141 3.82 -21.70 -0.46
N MET A 142 4.66 -22.74 -0.46
CA MET A 142 4.82 -23.67 -1.58
C MET A 142 3.87 -24.86 -1.45
#